data_AF-A0AAN7K9M0-F1
#
_entry.id   AF-A0AAN7K9M0-F1
#
_cell.length_a   1.000
_cell.length_b   1.000
_cell.length_c   1.000
_cell.angle_alpha   90.00
_cell.angle_beta   90.00
_cell.angle_gamma   90.00
#
_symmetry.space_group_name_H-M   'P 1'
#
loop_
_entity.id
_entity.type
_entity.pdbx_description
1 polymer ?
#
loop_
_entity_poly.entity_id
_entity_poly.type
_entity_poly.pdbx_seq_one_letter_code
_entity_poly.pdbx_strand_id
1 'polypeptide(L)'
;MEDVLTEIPPPSRFFQEDLNNFIPHAPPLPSPFLILSKPKPSDPIRASLLIIALSSPSLYIFHHIGSKKLIGSLIVPEIPLSGISCEPSLGDKSCNIYTLNDPDSSILLVSLQSTVAPERCHTIAKMLVGERIIPERVLILSSVQSQNFRGRLSADEPFALKLETSKERKGSVSSLGDSSLLKDLEYFPSGSMIDGLAAALLSRCEMRNIKGTLCVSWPEFDSSVVSLLKSILHKNVLPSLNFSSSGGNKDELRSFGFKGHSLDSDLYA
;
A
#
# COMPACT_ATOMS: atom_id res chain seq x y z
N MET A 1 14.77 3.83 -71.03
CA MET A 1 13.75 4.67 -70.36
C MET A 1 14.13 4.62 -68.89
N GLU A 2 14.52 5.76 -68.35
CA GLU A 2 15.20 5.89 -67.06
C GLU A 2 14.30 5.48 -65.91
N ASP A 3 14.91 4.76 -64.99
CA ASP A 3 14.35 4.29 -63.73
C ASP A 3 14.88 5.20 -62.61
N VAL A 4 14.25 5.14 -61.43
CA VAL A 4 14.80 5.58 -60.13
C VAL A 4 14.72 7.07 -59.77
N LEU A 5 13.52 7.60 -59.48
CA LEU A 5 13.31 8.65 -58.45
C LEU A 5 11.87 8.59 -57.91
N THR A 6 11.50 7.50 -57.24
CA THR A 6 10.46 7.60 -56.19
C THR A 6 11.19 7.84 -54.88
N GLU A 7 11.12 9.07 -54.36
CA GLU A 7 11.74 9.49 -53.08
C GLU A 7 11.14 8.79 -51.84
N ILE A 8 10.33 7.76 -52.04
CA ILE A 8 9.73 7.02 -50.93
C ILE A 8 10.75 5.93 -50.55
N PRO A 9 11.39 6.03 -49.39
CA PRO A 9 12.31 4.99 -48.95
C PRO A 9 11.57 3.65 -48.90
N PRO A 10 12.22 2.53 -49.26
CA PRO A 10 11.60 1.22 -49.18
C PRO A 10 11.11 0.98 -47.75
N PRO A 11 9.95 0.33 -47.56
CA PRO A 11 9.40 0.07 -46.23
C PRO A 11 10.44 -0.65 -45.38
N SER A 12 10.63 -0.18 -44.14
CA SER A 12 11.58 -0.76 -43.19
C SER A 12 11.38 -2.27 -43.13
N ARG A 13 12.48 -3.02 -43.32
CA ARG A 13 12.50 -4.49 -43.14
C ARG A 13 12.41 -4.92 -41.68
N PHE A 14 12.64 -3.99 -40.76
CA PHE A 14 12.54 -4.24 -39.33
C PHE A 14 11.13 -3.97 -38.86
N PHE A 15 10.56 -4.94 -38.16
CA PHE A 15 9.36 -4.70 -37.37
C PHE A 15 9.72 -3.82 -36.17
N GLN A 16 8.74 -3.10 -35.62
CA GLN A 16 8.97 -2.24 -34.45
C GLN A 16 9.61 -3.00 -33.28
N GLU A 17 9.28 -4.28 -33.15
CA GLU A 17 9.86 -5.22 -32.17
C GLU A 17 11.34 -5.50 -32.42
N ASP A 18 11.78 -5.58 -33.68
CA ASP A 18 13.19 -5.75 -34.02
C ASP A 18 14.01 -4.49 -33.73
N LEU A 19 13.40 -3.32 -33.95
CA LEU A 19 14.00 -2.02 -33.62
C LEU A 19 14.23 -1.86 -32.11
N ASN A 20 13.38 -2.47 -31.26
CA ASN A 20 13.54 -2.43 -29.81
C ASN A 20 14.84 -3.11 -29.33
N ASN A 21 15.40 -4.06 -30.09
CA ASN A 21 16.68 -4.69 -29.75
C ASN A 21 17.88 -3.74 -29.89
N PHE A 22 17.72 -2.67 -30.69
CA PHE A 22 18.76 -1.66 -30.91
C PHE A 22 18.59 -0.44 -29.99
N ILE A 23 17.51 -0.38 -29.21
CA ILE A 23 17.32 0.66 -28.21
C ILE A 23 18.23 0.31 -27.02
N PRO A 24 19.19 1.16 -26.65
CA PRO A 24 20.00 0.94 -25.47
C PRO A 24 19.08 0.82 -24.24
N HIS A 25 19.34 -0.17 -23.38
CA HIS A 25 18.54 -0.35 -22.16
C HIS A 25 18.46 0.97 -21.39
N ALA A 26 17.24 1.33 -20.99
CA ALA A 26 17.03 2.50 -20.15
C ALA A 26 17.93 2.41 -18.90
N PRO A 27 18.53 3.53 -18.46
CA PRO A 27 19.36 3.52 -17.27
C PRO A 27 18.55 2.99 -16.08
N PRO A 28 19.17 2.22 -15.17
CA PRO A 28 18.47 1.68 -14.01
C PRO A 28 17.93 2.82 -13.16
N LEU A 29 16.67 2.71 -12.76
CA LEU A 29 16.03 3.69 -11.89
C LEU A 29 16.77 3.75 -10.54
N PRO A 30 16.93 4.94 -9.95
CA PRO A 30 17.57 5.09 -8.64
C PRO A 30 16.81 4.26 -7.60
N SER A 31 17.53 3.64 -6.67
CA SER A 31 16.89 2.79 -5.66
C SER A 31 16.17 3.62 -4.60
N PRO A 32 14.98 3.21 -4.14
CA PRO A 32 14.33 3.86 -3.02
C PRO A 32 15.12 3.59 -1.73
N PHE A 33 15.04 4.48 -0.74
CA PHE A 33 15.80 4.37 0.50
C PHE A 33 15.05 4.92 1.71
N LEU A 34 15.42 4.46 2.92
CA LEU A 34 14.86 4.97 4.17
C LEU A 34 15.74 6.06 4.77
N ILE A 35 15.09 7.13 5.22
CA ILE A 35 15.69 8.13 6.10
C ILE A 35 15.09 7.94 7.49
N LEU A 36 15.94 7.70 8.49
CA LEU A 36 15.51 7.51 9.88
C LEU A 36 15.95 8.70 10.74
N SER A 37 15.04 9.13 11.62
CA SER A 37 15.26 10.18 12.62
C SER A 37 16.33 9.76 13.63
N LYS A 38 17.06 10.73 14.18
CA LYS A 38 18.05 10.51 15.24
C LYS A 38 17.37 10.45 16.62
N PRO A 39 17.80 9.57 17.55
CA PRO A 39 18.84 8.56 17.39
C PRO A 39 18.40 7.44 16.43
N LYS A 40 19.32 7.01 15.56
CA LYS A 40 19.02 5.94 14.59
C LYS A 40 18.62 4.68 15.38
N PRO A 41 17.45 4.08 15.12
CA PRO A 41 17.13 2.78 15.69
C PRO A 41 18.15 1.74 15.23
N SER A 42 18.31 0.66 15.99
CA SER A 42 19.18 -0.46 15.62
C SER A 42 18.80 -0.97 14.22
N ASP A 43 19.78 -1.03 13.31
CA ASP A 43 19.60 -1.58 11.95
C ASP A 43 19.92 -3.09 11.99
N PRO A 44 19.01 -3.99 11.57
CA PRO A 44 17.66 -3.75 11.05
C PRO A 44 16.60 -3.51 12.12
N ILE A 45 15.58 -2.71 11.79
CA ILE A 45 14.49 -2.40 12.72
C ILE A 45 13.63 -3.64 12.91
N ARG A 46 13.53 -4.13 14.14
CA ARG A 46 12.69 -5.28 14.49
C ARG A 46 11.33 -4.81 15.00
N ALA A 47 10.27 -5.35 14.41
CA ALA A 47 8.89 -5.03 14.78
C ALA A 47 8.13 -6.32 15.10
N SER A 48 7.36 -6.34 16.18
CA SER A 48 6.41 -7.43 16.43
C SER A 48 5.30 -7.41 15.39
N LEU A 49 4.80 -6.21 15.08
CA LEU A 49 3.78 -5.97 14.06
C LEU A 49 4.18 -4.79 13.18
N LEU A 50 4.14 -4.99 11.87
CA LEU A 50 4.26 -3.93 10.87
C LEU A 50 2.90 -3.70 10.22
N ILE A 51 2.32 -2.54 10.44
CA ILE A 51 1.08 -2.09 9.80
C ILE A 51 1.44 -1.20 8.63
N ILE A 52 0.92 -1.51 7.44
CA ILE A 52 1.14 -0.75 6.21
C ILE A 52 -0.20 -0.22 5.72
N ALA A 53 -0.41 1.09 5.85
CA ALA A 53 -1.59 1.79 5.40
C ALA A 53 -1.38 2.30 3.96
N LEU A 54 -2.19 1.78 3.03
CA LEU A 54 -2.17 2.12 1.61
C LEU A 54 -3.48 2.79 1.15
N SER A 55 -4.60 2.38 1.75
CA SER A 55 -5.92 2.90 1.38
C SER A 55 -6.23 4.23 2.07
N SER A 56 -6.96 5.11 1.40
CA SER A 56 -7.43 6.37 1.99
C SER A 56 -8.12 6.27 3.36
N PRO A 57 -9.02 5.31 3.63
CA PRO A 57 -9.64 5.19 4.95
C PRO A 57 -8.60 4.77 6.00
N SER A 58 -7.66 3.89 5.66
CA SER A 58 -6.58 3.52 6.59
C SER A 58 -5.64 4.68 6.89
N LEU A 59 -5.22 5.44 5.86
CA LEU A 59 -4.40 6.64 6.02
C LEU A 59 -5.10 7.69 6.88
N TYR A 60 -6.39 7.91 6.64
CA TYR A 60 -7.22 8.81 7.44
C TYR A 60 -7.27 8.38 8.91
N ILE A 61 -7.49 7.10 9.20
CA ILE A 61 -7.50 6.57 10.58
C ILE A 61 -6.17 6.86 11.27
N PHE A 62 -5.06 6.49 10.65
CA PHE A 62 -3.73 6.62 11.27
C PHE A 62 -3.24 8.06 11.37
N HIS A 63 -3.68 8.94 10.47
CA HIS A 63 -3.40 10.37 10.58
C HIS A 63 -3.98 10.97 11.86
N HIS A 64 -5.16 10.54 12.29
CA HIS A 64 -5.83 11.06 13.49
C HIS A 64 -5.40 10.37 14.80
N ILE A 65 -4.51 9.38 14.74
CA ILE A 65 -3.97 8.74 15.94
C ILE A 65 -2.94 9.67 16.59
N GLY A 66 -3.19 10.11 17.82
CA GLY A 66 -2.28 10.99 18.57
C GLY A 66 -1.04 10.28 19.15
N SER A 67 -1.13 8.97 19.42
CA SER A 67 -0.07 8.17 20.07
C SER A 67 0.94 7.57 19.08
N LYS A 68 1.33 8.33 18.07
CA LYS A 68 2.36 7.93 17.09
C LYS A 68 3.55 8.87 17.13
N LYS A 69 4.76 8.32 16.98
CA LYS A 69 6.01 9.08 16.90
C LYS A 69 6.67 8.82 15.55
N LEU A 70 6.96 9.88 14.79
CA LEU A 70 7.64 9.77 13.50
C LEU A 70 9.10 9.33 13.71
N ILE A 71 9.46 8.19 13.12
CA ILE A 71 10.82 7.64 13.19
C ILE A 71 11.58 7.70 11.86
N GLY A 72 10.89 7.97 10.76
CA GLY A 72 11.53 8.10 9.46
C GLY A 72 10.56 8.23 8.31
N SER A 73 11.11 8.24 7.10
CA SER A 73 10.36 8.31 5.85
C SER A 73 11.07 7.48 4.77
N LEU A 74 10.26 6.88 3.89
CA LEU A 74 10.70 6.19 2.68
C LEU A 74 10.75 7.21 1.54
N ILE A 75 11.93 7.41 0.98
CA ILE A 75 12.13 8.26 -0.19
C ILE A 75 12.12 7.40 -1.44
N VAL A 76 11.19 7.71 -2.33
CA VAL A 76 11.10 7.16 -3.68
C VAL A 76 11.51 8.30 -4.63
N PRO A 77 12.70 8.25 -5.24
CA PRO A 77 13.27 9.38 -5.98
C PRO A 77 12.38 9.92 -7.11
N GLU A 78 11.49 9.09 -7.65
CA GLU A 78 10.57 9.43 -8.73
C GLU A 78 9.37 10.28 -8.26
N ILE A 79 9.12 10.34 -6.94
CA ILE A 79 7.96 11.02 -6.38
C ILE A 79 8.38 12.45 -6.00
N PRO A 80 7.70 13.48 -6.55
CA PRO A 80 8.07 14.86 -6.28
C PRO A 80 7.87 15.19 -4.81
N LEU A 81 8.89 15.81 -4.20
CA LEU A 81 8.85 16.28 -2.81
C LEU A 81 8.22 17.68 -2.69
N SER A 82 7.79 18.28 -3.80
CA SER A 82 7.14 19.59 -3.79
C SER A 82 5.77 19.52 -3.11
N GLY A 83 5.48 20.51 -2.28
CA GLY A 83 4.20 20.60 -1.56
C GLY A 83 4.08 19.69 -0.34
N ILE A 84 5.18 19.05 0.11
CA ILE A 84 5.20 18.34 1.40
C ILE A 84 5.29 19.36 2.53
N SER A 85 4.36 19.30 3.47
CA SER A 85 4.35 20.13 4.67
C SER A 85 5.45 19.71 5.66
N CYS A 86 5.93 20.65 6.48
CA CYS A 86 6.89 20.36 7.56
C CYS A 86 6.31 19.39 8.60
N GLU A 87 5.01 19.53 8.88
CA GLU A 87 4.25 18.56 9.67
C GLU A 87 3.44 17.66 8.73
N PRO A 88 3.43 16.33 8.96
CA PRO A 88 2.82 15.38 8.03
C PRO A 88 1.33 15.67 7.91
N SER A 89 0.90 16.07 6.71
CA SER A 89 -0.49 16.35 6.38
C SER A 89 -1.13 15.15 5.67
N LEU A 90 -2.47 15.10 5.61
CA LEU A 90 -3.14 14.07 4.82
C LEU A 90 -2.81 14.17 3.33
N GLY A 91 -2.69 15.39 2.80
CA GLY A 91 -2.48 15.63 1.37
C GLY A 91 -1.02 15.51 0.90
N ASP A 92 -0.08 15.28 1.81
CA ASP A 92 1.33 15.13 1.44
C ASP A 92 1.54 13.84 0.66
N LYS A 93 2.27 13.89 -0.47
CA LYS A 93 2.68 12.70 -1.22
C LYS A 93 3.91 12.06 -0.56
N SER A 94 3.76 11.67 0.70
CA SER A 94 4.86 11.17 1.53
C SER A 94 4.68 9.71 1.93
N CYS A 95 5.77 9.07 2.36
CA CYS A 95 5.77 7.69 2.84
C CYS A 95 6.40 7.64 4.23
N ASN A 96 5.61 7.91 5.27
CA ASN A 96 6.13 8.11 6.62
C ASN A 96 6.09 6.83 7.45
N ILE A 97 7.09 6.68 8.32
CA ILE A 97 7.26 5.55 9.23
C ILE A 97 7.14 6.06 10.66
N TYR A 98 6.20 5.49 11.40
CA TYR A 98 5.91 5.83 12.77
C TYR A 98 6.09 4.62 13.69
N THR A 99 6.49 4.87 14.92
CA THR A 99 6.30 3.93 16.03
C THR A 99 4.99 4.26 16.73
N LEU A 100 4.17 3.26 17.01
CA LEU A 100 3.02 3.43 17.90
C LEU A 100 3.49 3.22 19.34
N ASN A 101 3.09 4.12 20.24
CA ASN A 101 3.45 4.03 21.66
C ASN A 101 2.63 2.90 22.30
N ASP A 102 3.13 1.67 22.24
CA ASP A 102 2.63 0.54 23.01
C ASP A 102 3.74 0.09 23.98
N PRO A 103 3.48 0.03 25.30
CA PRO A 103 4.51 -0.23 26.31
C PRO A 103 5.24 -1.58 26.15
N ASP A 104 4.61 -2.57 25.52
CA ASP A 104 5.09 -3.96 25.49
C ASP A 104 5.42 -4.46 24.08
N SER A 105 5.03 -3.75 23.01
CA SER A 105 5.18 -4.24 21.63
C SER A 105 5.76 -3.19 20.67
N SER A 106 6.78 -3.59 19.91
CA SER A 106 7.40 -2.75 18.87
C SER A 106 6.53 -2.71 17.61
N ILE A 107 5.43 -1.95 17.65
CA ILE A 107 4.55 -1.78 16.49
C ILE A 107 5.04 -0.64 15.62
N LEU A 108 5.27 -0.96 14.36
CA LEU A 108 5.59 0.03 13.33
C LEU A 108 4.38 0.26 12.43
N LEU A 109 4.17 1.51 12.09
CA LEU A 109 3.18 1.96 11.13
C LEU A 109 3.90 2.61 9.96
N VAL A 110 3.64 2.14 8.75
CA VAL A 110 4.07 2.78 7.51
C VAL A 110 2.84 3.33 6.81
N SER A 111 2.78 4.65 6.64
CA SER A 111 1.71 5.34 5.91
C SER A 111 2.24 5.75 4.55
N LEU A 112 1.77 5.10 3.48
CA LEU A 112 2.12 5.47 2.10
C LEU A 112 0.97 6.27 1.49
N GLN A 113 1.14 7.57 1.40
CA GLN A 113 0.17 8.49 0.78
C GLN A 113 0.48 8.74 -0.70
N SER A 114 1.65 8.33 -1.17
CA SER A 114 2.07 8.52 -2.55
C SER A 114 1.70 7.32 -3.42
N THR A 115 1.33 7.60 -4.68
CA THR A 115 1.08 6.56 -5.69
C THR A 115 2.39 5.93 -6.12
N VAL A 116 2.52 4.62 -5.92
CA VAL A 116 3.70 3.85 -6.30
C VAL A 116 3.47 3.21 -7.66
N ALA A 117 4.36 3.48 -8.61
CA ALA A 117 4.29 2.86 -9.93
C ALA A 117 4.52 1.33 -9.84
N PRO A 118 3.83 0.51 -10.66
CA PRO A 118 3.89 -0.96 -10.58
C PRO A 118 5.31 -1.53 -10.61
N GLU A 119 6.19 -0.98 -11.43
CA GLU A 119 7.59 -1.38 -11.59
C GLU A 119 8.44 -1.14 -10.33
N ARG A 120 7.96 -0.32 -9.40
CA ARG A 120 8.63 0.00 -8.12
C ARG A 120 8.11 -0.82 -6.94
N CYS A 121 6.91 -1.40 -7.06
CA CYS A 121 6.24 -2.11 -5.98
C CYS A 121 7.12 -3.22 -5.37
N HIS A 122 7.79 -4.01 -6.22
CA HIS A 122 8.66 -5.09 -5.75
C HIS A 122 9.83 -4.58 -4.91
N THR A 123 10.53 -3.54 -5.39
CA THR A 123 11.71 -2.96 -4.72
C THR A 123 11.31 -2.33 -3.38
N ILE A 124 10.18 -1.63 -3.32
CA ILE A 124 9.66 -1.06 -2.08
C ILE A 124 9.25 -2.16 -1.10
N ALA A 125 8.53 -3.19 -1.57
CA ALA A 125 8.13 -4.31 -0.72
C ALA A 125 9.35 -5.06 -0.16
N LYS A 126 10.39 -5.24 -0.98
CA LYS A 126 11.66 -5.86 -0.59
C LYS A 126 12.36 -5.07 0.53
N MET A 127 12.34 -3.74 0.46
CA MET A 127 12.92 -2.86 1.46
C MET A 127 12.13 -2.87 2.77
N LEU A 128 10.80 -2.69 2.68
CA LEU A 128 9.89 -2.63 3.84
C LEU A 128 9.73 -3.98 4.54
N VAL A 129 9.91 -5.09 3.82
CA VAL A 129 9.75 -6.45 4.38
C VAL A 129 11.00 -7.28 4.10
N GLY A 130 11.86 -7.35 5.12
CA GLY A 130 12.98 -8.29 5.23
C GLY A 130 14.37 -7.72 4.97
N GLU A 131 14.51 -6.48 4.48
CA GLU A 131 15.82 -5.83 4.34
C GLU A 131 16.07 -4.79 5.43
N ARG A 132 15.26 -3.73 5.47
CA ARG A 132 15.42 -2.65 6.46
C ARG A 132 14.59 -2.85 7.71
N ILE A 133 13.43 -3.48 7.54
CA ILE A 133 12.51 -3.81 8.63
C ILE A 133 12.31 -5.32 8.62
N ILE A 134 12.48 -5.93 9.78
CA ILE A 134 12.26 -7.36 10.01
C ILE A 134 11.05 -7.50 10.94
N PRO A 135 9.83 -7.62 10.38
CA PRO A 135 8.63 -7.83 11.17
C PRO A 135 8.40 -9.31 11.47
N GLU A 136 7.84 -9.61 12.65
CA GLU A 136 7.33 -10.95 12.96
C GLU A 136 5.99 -11.22 12.26
N ARG A 137 5.12 -10.20 12.22
CA ARG A 137 3.82 -10.22 11.55
C ARG A 137 3.55 -8.91 10.80
N VAL A 138 2.86 -8.97 9.67
CA VAL A 138 2.54 -7.82 8.80
C VAL A 138 1.04 -7.71 8.57
N LEU A 139 0.49 -6.51 8.73
CA LEU A 139 -0.87 -6.15 8.36
C LEU A 139 -0.83 -5.10 7.23
N ILE A 140 -1.47 -5.38 6.10
CA ILE A 140 -1.56 -4.45 4.98
C ILE A 140 -3.01 -4.01 4.86
N LEU A 141 -3.26 -2.71 4.80
CA LEU A 141 -4.60 -2.11 4.68
C LEU A 141 -4.73 -1.43 3.33
N SER A 142 -5.50 -2.03 2.43
CA SER A 142 -5.67 -1.57 1.05
C SER A 142 -7.16 -1.44 0.68
N SER A 143 -7.42 -0.88 -0.50
CA SER A 143 -8.75 -0.70 -1.05
C SER A 143 -8.91 -1.60 -2.28
N VAL A 144 -10.12 -2.12 -2.50
CA VAL A 144 -10.44 -2.89 -3.70
C VAL A 144 -10.59 -1.91 -4.85
N GLN A 145 -9.95 -2.19 -5.99
CA GLN A 145 -10.32 -1.50 -7.24
C GLN A 145 -11.49 -2.23 -7.88
N SER A 146 -12.52 -1.49 -8.29
CA SER A 146 -13.74 -2.08 -8.85
C SER A 146 -13.47 -2.98 -10.06
N GLN A 147 -12.51 -2.59 -10.91
CA GLN A 147 -12.06 -3.35 -12.08
C GLN A 147 -11.44 -4.72 -11.74
N ASN A 148 -10.89 -4.87 -10.53
CA ASN A 148 -10.18 -6.07 -10.12
C ASN A 148 -11.05 -7.02 -9.28
N PHE A 149 -12.29 -6.64 -8.98
CA PHE A 149 -13.20 -7.45 -8.18
C PHE A 149 -14.23 -8.18 -9.04
N ARG A 150 -14.27 -9.50 -8.90
CA ARG A 150 -15.25 -10.34 -9.57
C ARG A 150 -16.48 -10.48 -8.71
N GLY A 151 -17.48 -9.63 -8.96
CA GLY A 151 -18.75 -9.64 -8.24
C GLY A 151 -19.45 -8.29 -8.34
N ARG A 152 -20.51 -8.11 -7.53
CA ARG A 152 -21.19 -6.82 -7.42
C ARG A 152 -20.61 -6.05 -6.23
N LEU A 153 -20.05 -4.88 -6.51
CA LEU A 153 -19.62 -3.92 -5.51
C LEU A 153 -20.66 -2.81 -5.41
N SER A 154 -21.44 -2.80 -4.32
CA SER A 154 -22.31 -1.66 -4.02
C SER A 154 -21.48 -0.53 -3.42
N ALA A 155 -21.73 0.72 -3.82
CA ALA A 155 -21.09 1.87 -3.19
C ALA A 155 -21.67 2.17 -1.79
N ASP A 156 -22.90 1.71 -1.52
CA ASP A 156 -23.61 2.00 -0.27
C ASP A 156 -23.31 0.99 0.86
N GLU A 157 -22.71 -0.15 0.52
CA GLU A 157 -22.46 -1.24 1.47
C GLU A 157 -20.96 -1.35 1.77
N PRO A 158 -20.50 -0.84 2.93
CA PRO A 158 -19.11 -0.95 3.32
C PRO A 158 -18.80 -2.41 3.68
N PHE A 159 -17.69 -2.92 3.16
CA PHE A 159 -17.19 -4.23 3.57
C PHE A 159 -15.67 -4.26 3.67
N ALA A 160 -15.17 -5.28 4.36
CA ALA A 160 -13.76 -5.59 4.46
C ALA A 160 -13.56 -7.10 4.31
N LEU A 161 -12.57 -7.48 3.51
CA LEU A 161 -12.22 -8.87 3.22
C LEU A 161 -10.74 -9.08 3.46
N LYS A 162 -10.32 -10.34 3.64
CA LYS A 162 -8.92 -10.67 3.93
C LYS A 162 -8.28 -11.64 2.96
N LEU A 163 -6.96 -11.48 2.79
CA LEU A 163 -6.04 -12.47 2.23
C LEU A 163 -4.92 -12.70 3.24
N GLU A 164 -4.45 -13.94 3.35
CA GLU A 164 -3.47 -14.34 4.37
C GLU A 164 -2.37 -15.20 3.74
N THR A 165 -1.15 -15.05 4.24
CA THR A 165 -0.05 -15.96 3.92
C THR A 165 -0.30 -17.35 4.48
N SER A 166 0.34 -18.37 3.90
CA SER A 166 0.20 -19.76 4.34
C SER A 166 0.60 -19.94 5.81
N LYS A 167 1.63 -19.22 6.26
CA LYS A 167 2.10 -19.23 7.65
C LYS A 167 1.07 -18.63 8.61
N GLU A 168 0.44 -17.52 8.23
CA GLU A 168 -0.63 -16.90 9.02
C GLU A 168 -1.83 -17.84 9.16
N ARG A 169 -2.25 -18.47 8.06
CA ARG A 169 -3.37 -19.42 8.03
C ARG A 169 -3.11 -20.66 8.90
N LYS A 170 -1.90 -21.21 8.86
CA LYS A 170 -1.52 -22.40 9.65
C LYS A 170 -1.54 -22.16 11.15
N GLY A 171 -1.14 -20.96 11.60
CA GLY A 171 -1.19 -20.58 13.03
C GLY A 171 -2.60 -20.66 13.62
N SER A 172 -3.62 -20.35 12.80
CA SER A 172 -5.02 -20.38 13.21
C SER A 172 -5.59 -21.79 13.47
N VAL A 173 -4.94 -22.85 12.98
CA VAL A 173 -5.44 -24.24 13.07
C VAL A 173 -4.83 -25.00 14.25
N SER A 174 -3.64 -24.60 14.72
CA SER A 174 -3.03 -25.17 15.93
C SER A 174 -3.72 -24.61 17.18
N SER A 175 -4.33 -25.50 17.95
CA SER A 175 -5.15 -25.29 19.15
C SER A 175 -4.43 -24.66 20.37
N LEU A 176 -3.34 -23.91 20.19
CA LEU A 176 -2.68 -23.13 21.24
C LEU A 176 -2.44 -21.69 20.77
N GLY A 177 -3.44 -20.83 21.03
CA GLY A 177 -3.26 -19.39 21.27
C GLY A 177 -2.98 -18.47 20.07
N ASP A 178 -2.41 -18.96 18.97
CA ASP A 178 -1.86 -18.09 17.92
C ASP A 178 -2.84 -17.88 16.75
N SER A 179 -4.01 -17.36 17.08
CA SER A 179 -5.11 -17.16 16.15
C SER A 179 -4.79 -16.16 15.03
N SER A 180 -5.44 -16.31 13.87
CA SER A 180 -5.40 -15.35 12.75
C SER A 180 -5.58 -13.91 13.24
N LEU A 181 -4.81 -12.98 12.67
CA LEU A 181 -4.85 -11.56 13.03
C LEU A 181 -6.23 -10.93 12.80
N LEU A 182 -7.00 -11.37 11.79
CA LEU A 182 -8.32 -10.81 11.45
C LEU A 182 -9.37 -11.92 11.41
N LYS A 183 -9.81 -12.41 12.57
CA LYS A 183 -10.66 -13.61 12.66
C LYS A 183 -12.06 -13.44 12.09
N ASP A 184 -12.63 -12.25 12.25
CA ASP A 184 -14.03 -11.98 11.91
C ASP A 184 -14.24 -11.58 10.44
N LEU A 185 -13.18 -11.51 9.64
CA LEU A 185 -13.28 -11.12 8.23
C LEU A 185 -13.37 -12.33 7.32
N GLU A 186 -14.23 -12.22 6.32
CA GLU A 186 -14.35 -13.21 5.26
C GLU A 186 -13.14 -13.16 4.32
N TYR A 187 -12.83 -14.29 3.72
CA TYR A 187 -11.75 -14.38 2.74
C TYR A 187 -12.14 -13.68 1.43
N PHE A 188 -11.16 -13.03 0.81
CA PHE A 188 -11.32 -12.40 -0.48
C PHE A 188 -11.75 -13.43 -1.55
N PRO A 189 -12.78 -13.13 -2.36
CA PRO A 189 -13.40 -14.12 -3.22
C PRO A 189 -12.48 -14.58 -4.34
N SER A 190 -12.62 -15.86 -4.68
CA SER A 190 -11.89 -16.46 -5.80
C SER A 190 -12.25 -15.78 -7.12
N GLY A 191 -11.25 -15.61 -7.99
CA GLY A 191 -11.43 -14.95 -9.28
C GLY A 191 -11.39 -13.42 -9.23
N SER A 192 -11.25 -12.82 -8.05
CA SER A 192 -10.85 -11.41 -7.90
C SER A 192 -9.32 -11.32 -7.79
N MET A 193 -8.78 -10.16 -8.13
CA MET A 193 -7.34 -9.91 -8.14
C MET A 193 -6.97 -8.73 -7.22
N ILE A 194 -5.75 -8.78 -6.69
CA ILE A 194 -5.09 -7.64 -6.05
C ILE A 194 -3.77 -7.45 -6.79
N ASP A 195 -3.47 -6.21 -7.15
CA ASP A 195 -2.26 -5.81 -7.85
C ASP A 195 -1.49 -4.75 -7.05
N GLY A 196 -0.45 -4.20 -7.69
CA GLY A 196 0.36 -3.11 -7.15
C GLY A 196 1.12 -3.47 -5.86
N LEU A 197 1.27 -2.47 -5.00
CA LEU A 197 2.12 -2.58 -3.82
C LEU A 197 1.55 -3.54 -2.76
N ALA A 198 0.22 -3.59 -2.60
CA ALA A 198 -0.43 -4.49 -1.65
C ALA A 198 -0.11 -5.96 -1.97
N ALA A 199 -0.23 -6.33 -3.26
CA ALA A 199 0.12 -7.66 -3.75
C ALA A 199 1.62 -7.96 -3.58
N ALA A 200 2.48 -7.01 -3.92
CA ALA A 200 3.93 -7.16 -3.79
C ALA A 200 4.36 -7.38 -2.33
N LEU A 201 3.75 -6.65 -1.38
CA LEU A 201 4.02 -6.79 0.06
C LEU A 201 3.57 -8.15 0.59
N LEU A 202 2.35 -8.59 0.27
CA LEU A 202 1.85 -9.88 0.72
C LEU A 202 2.66 -11.04 0.12
N SER A 203 2.99 -10.95 -1.18
CA SER A 203 3.84 -11.93 -1.87
C SER A 203 5.23 -12.00 -1.23
N ARG A 204 5.80 -10.84 -0.88
CA ARG A 204 7.08 -10.77 -0.17
C ARG A 204 7.02 -11.45 1.20
N CYS A 205 5.91 -11.29 1.93
CA CYS A 205 5.70 -12.00 3.19
C CYS A 205 5.66 -13.52 2.99
N GLU A 206 4.93 -14.00 1.97
CA GLU A 206 4.87 -15.43 1.64
C GLU A 206 6.26 -15.99 1.30
N MET A 207 7.00 -15.33 0.40
CA MET A 207 8.35 -15.73 0.00
C MET A 207 9.35 -15.76 1.17
N ARG A 208 9.17 -14.89 2.17
CA ARG A 208 10.02 -14.81 3.36
C ARG A 208 9.52 -15.65 4.52
N ASN A 209 8.42 -16.40 4.34
CA ASN A 209 7.78 -17.18 5.40
C ASN A 209 7.47 -16.28 6.63
N ILE A 210 6.93 -15.10 6.38
CA ILE A 210 6.48 -14.13 7.38
C ILE A 210 4.95 -14.20 7.47
N LYS A 211 4.42 -14.07 8.70
CA LYS A 211 2.97 -14.00 8.95
C LYS A 211 2.44 -12.71 8.34
N GLY A 212 1.58 -12.78 7.33
CA GLY A 212 1.08 -11.62 6.60
C GLY A 212 -0.42 -11.70 6.40
N THR A 213 -1.11 -10.60 6.67
CA THR A 213 -2.54 -10.43 6.39
C THR A 213 -2.75 -9.15 5.58
N LEU A 214 -3.47 -9.25 4.47
CA LEU A 214 -3.95 -8.13 3.68
C LEU A 214 -5.45 -7.99 3.93
N CYS A 215 -5.85 -6.84 4.45
CA CYS A 215 -7.25 -6.43 4.58
C CYS A 215 -7.57 -5.46 3.47
N VAL A 216 -8.57 -5.79 2.67
CA VAL A 216 -9.03 -5.00 1.53
C VAL A 216 -10.42 -4.49 1.83
N SER A 217 -10.62 -3.18 1.68
CA SER A 217 -11.87 -2.50 2.02
C SER A 217 -12.51 -1.85 0.79
N TRP A 218 -13.81 -1.62 0.87
CA TRP A 218 -14.60 -0.93 -0.15
C TRP A 218 -15.83 -0.27 0.48
N PRO A 219 -16.29 0.88 -0.03
CA PRO A 219 -15.67 1.74 -1.04
C PRO A 219 -14.50 2.59 -0.50
N GLU A 220 -13.67 3.13 -1.39
CA GLU A 220 -12.41 3.80 -1.00
C GLU A 220 -12.60 5.14 -0.25
N PHE A 221 -13.70 5.85 -0.46
CA PHE A 221 -13.87 7.22 0.07
C PHE A 221 -15.10 7.40 0.94
N ASP A 222 -15.44 6.38 1.73
CA ASP A 222 -16.62 6.42 2.60
C ASP A 222 -16.30 6.35 4.10
N SER A 223 -16.98 7.19 4.87
CA SER A 223 -16.85 7.27 6.34
C SER A 223 -17.31 6.01 7.07
N SER A 224 -18.22 5.24 6.47
CA SER A 224 -18.69 3.97 7.02
C SER A 224 -17.58 2.92 6.98
N VAL A 225 -16.71 2.93 5.96
CA VAL A 225 -15.51 2.08 5.87
C VAL A 225 -14.48 2.47 6.93
N VAL A 226 -14.31 3.76 7.19
CA VAL A 226 -13.47 4.23 8.31
C VAL A 226 -13.96 3.64 9.64
N SER A 227 -15.28 3.66 9.87
CA SER A 227 -15.88 3.12 11.10
C SER A 227 -15.71 1.61 11.21
N LEU A 228 -15.91 0.90 10.09
CA LEU A 228 -15.70 -0.55 9.98
C LEU A 228 -14.25 -0.93 10.29
N LEU A 229 -13.28 -0.26 9.64
CA LEU A 229 -11.86 -0.52 9.86
C LEU A 229 -11.41 -0.17 11.28
N LYS A 230 -11.91 0.93 11.88
CA LYS A 230 -11.67 1.24 13.30
C LYS A 230 -12.14 0.11 14.22
N SER A 231 -13.35 -0.41 13.98
CA SER A 231 -13.89 -1.52 14.76
C SER A 231 -13.03 -2.79 14.63
N ILE A 232 -12.61 -3.12 13.40
CA ILE A 232 -11.76 -4.28 13.13
C ILE A 232 -10.40 -4.12 13.82
N LEU A 233 -9.75 -2.97 13.67
CA LEU A 233 -8.45 -2.68 14.25
C LEU A 233 -8.51 -2.71 15.78
N HIS A 234 -9.51 -2.07 16.38
CA HIS A 234 -9.69 -2.07 17.84
C HIS A 234 -9.95 -3.48 18.38
N LYS A 235 -10.82 -4.27 17.74
CA LYS A 235 -11.16 -5.61 18.22
C LYS A 235 -10.01 -6.61 18.10
N ASN A 236 -9.24 -6.54 17.01
CA ASN A 236 -8.34 -7.63 16.63
C ASN A 236 -6.84 -7.29 16.66
N VAL A 237 -6.46 -6.01 16.53
CA VAL A 237 -5.07 -5.62 16.26
C VAL A 237 -4.50 -4.72 17.36
N LEU A 238 -5.22 -3.66 17.71
CA LEU A 238 -4.78 -2.58 18.61
C LEU A 238 -5.87 -2.29 19.66
N PRO A 239 -6.16 -3.23 20.59
CA PRO A 239 -7.21 -3.05 21.59
C PRO A 239 -6.90 -1.97 22.64
N SER A 240 -5.62 -1.65 22.87
CA SER A 240 -5.19 -0.59 23.76
C SER A 240 -5.28 0.82 23.14
N LEU A 241 -5.50 0.91 21.82
CA LEU A 241 -5.46 2.16 21.10
C LEU A 241 -6.86 2.79 20.99
N ASN A 242 -7.01 3.97 21.58
CA ASN A 242 -8.24 4.75 21.44
C ASN A 242 -8.29 5.41 20.06
N PHE A 243 -8.99 4.77 19.11
CA PHE A 243 -9.42 5.41 17.88
C PHE A 243 -10.60 6.34 18.19
N SER A 244 -10.33 7.50 18.79
CA SER A 244 -11.39 8.47 19.05
C SER A 244 -12.16 8.74 17.75
N SER A 245 -13.47 8.99 17.89
CA SER A 245 -14.28 9.53 16.81
C SER A 245 -13.87 10.99 16.60
N SER A 246 -12.63 11.21 16.16
CA SER A 246 -12.19 12.49 15.63
C SER A 246 -13.16 12.83 14.50
N GLY A 247 -13.98 13.85 14.73
CA GLY A 247 -14.93 14.39 13.78
C GLY A 247 -14.22 15.13 12.67
N GLY A 248 -13.26 14.49 11.99
CA GLY A 248 -12.74 15.02 10.76
C GLY A 248 -13.92 15.09 9.78
N ASN A 249 -14.06 16.26 9.16
CA ASN A 249 -15.22 16.56 8.36
C ASN A 249 -15.36 15.51 7.25
N LYS A 250 -16.56 14.99 6.96
CA LYS A 250 -16.76 13.99 5.89
C LYS A 250 -16.18 14.47 4.54
N ASP A 251 -16.09 15.79 4.39
CA ASP A 251 -15.49 16.48 3.26
C ASP A 251 -13.95 16.35 3.18
N GLU A 252 -13.24 16.15 4.29
CA GLU A 252 -11.77 15.95 4.30
C GLU A 252 -11.39 14.59 3.69
N LEU A 253 -12.12 13.52 4.02
CA LEU A 253 -11.87 12.19 3.43
C LEU A 253 -12.17 12.20 1.92
N ARG A 254 -13.26 12.86 1.50
CA ARG A 254 -13.64 12.99 0.09
C ARG A 254 -12.66 13.88 -0.67
N SER A 255 -12.31 15.05 -0.13
CA SER A 255 -11.36 15.97 -0.77
C SER A 255 -9.94 15.39 -0.87
N PHE A 256 -9.55 14.52 0.07
CA PHE A 256 -8.32 13.74 -0.03
C PHE A 256 -8.36 12.74 -1.21
N GLY A 257 -9.49 12.05 -1.41
CA GLY A 257 -9.67 11.10 -2.50
C GLY A 257 -9.70 11.71 -3.90
N PHE A 258 -10.42 12.82 -4.06
CA PHE A 258 -10.59 13.47 -5.36
C PHE A 258 -9.34 14.20 -5.87
N LYS A 259 -8.37 14.55 -5.02
CA LYS A 259 -7.14 15.25 -5.45
C LYS A 259 -6.11 14.34 -6.12
N GLY A 260 -6.19 13.01 -5.94
CA GLY A 260 -5.26 12.04 -6.52
C GLY A 260 -5.77 11.37 -7.79
N HIS A 261 -7.10 11.31 -7.96
CA HIS A 261 -7.77 10.78 -9.14
C HIS A 261 -8.52 11.92 -9.82
N SER A 262 -7.80 12.73 -10.61
CA SER A 262 -8.46 13.35 -11.76
C SER A 262 -8.96 12.17 -12.59
N LEU A 263 -10.25 11.89 -12.46
CA LEU A 263 -10.94 10.91 -13.24
C LEU A 263 -10.52 11.07 -14.70
N ASP A 264 -10.00 9.99 -15.28
CA ASP A 264 -9.74 9.82 -16.71
C ASP A 264 -11.10 9.74 -17.44
N SER A 265 -11.94 10.77 -17.25
CA SER A 265 -13.29 10.90 -17.81
C SER A 265 -13.29 11.55 -19.20
N ASP A 266 -12.13 11.92 -19.73
CA ASP A 266 -12.02 12.58 -21.04
C ASP A 266 -12.03 11.59 -22.23
N LEU A 267 -12.27 10.30 -22.00
CA LEU A 267 -12.41 9.30 -23.07
C LEU A 267 -13.85 9.01 -23.50
N TYR A 268 -14.84 9.73 -22.95
CA TYR A 268 -16.21 9.73 -23.46
C TYR A 268 -16.78 11.16 -23.47
N ALA A 269 -16.28 11.98 -24.39
CA ALA A 269 -16.95 13.20 -24.86
C ALA A 269 -16.99 13.22 -26.38
#